data_AF-A0A3S0NR37-F1
#
_entry.id   AF-A0A3S0NR37-F1
#
_cell.length_a   1.000
_cell.length_b   1.000
_cell.length_c   1.000
_cell.angle_alpha   90.00
_cell.angle_beta   90.00
_cell.angle_gamma   90.00
#
_symmetry.space_group_name_H-M   'P 1'
#
loop_
_entity.id
_entity.type
_entity.pdbx_description
1 polymer ?
#
loop_
_entity_poly.entity_id
_entity_poly.type
_entity_poly.pdbx_seq_one_letter_code
_entity_poly.pdbx_strand_id
1 'polypeptide(L)' 'ELLGVPGARVTGLSEEHGTVTLSDGAALRIGERVRVVPDHCCVVTNLFDQVHLINGDTVLETLPVAARGRMG' A
#
# COMPACT_ATOMS: atom_id res chain seq x y z
N GLU A 1 6.03 0.39 5.86
CA GLU A 1 7.31 0.55 5.10
C GLU A 1 7.06 0.44 3.60
N LEU A 2 8.02 0.82 2.74
CA LEU A 2 7.92 0.59 1.29
C LEU A 2 8.58 -0.73 0.89
N LEU A 3 7.81 -1.63 0.28
CA LEU A 3 8.28 -2.95 -0.13
C LEU A 3 9.34 -2.83 -1.23
N GLY A 4 10.51 -3.45 -1.00
CA GLY A 4 11.61 -3.49 -1.96
C GLY A 4 12.48 -2.21 -1.98
N VAL A 5 12.26 -1.27 -1.06
CA VAL A 5 13.06 -0.05 -0.92
C VAL A 5 13.62 0.04 0.51
N PRO A 6 14.73 -0.64 0.82
CA PRO A 6 15.38 -0.55 2.12
C PRO A 6 15.70 0.91 2.47
N GLY A 7 15.51 1.31 3.74
CA GLY A 7 15.71 2.69 4.19
C GLY A 7 14.56 3.65 3.87
N ALA A 8 13.49 3.21 3.19
CA ALA A 8 12.29 4.03 2.96
C ALA A 8 11.16 3.69 3.93
N ARG A 9 10.94 4.57 4.91
CA ARG A 9 9.94 4.38 5.98
C ARG A 9 8.80 5.38 5.86
N VAL A 10 7.57 4.88 5.84
CA VAL A 10 6.37 5.74 5.98
C VAL A 10 6.35 6.28 7.42
N THR A 11 6.33 7.60 7.57
CA THR A 11 6.42 8.29 8.88
C THR A 11 5.21 9.17 9.18
N GLY A 12 4.35 9.41 8.20
CA GLY A 12 3.10 10.13 8.39
C GLY A 12 2.10 9.80 7.29
N LEU A 13 0.82 9.89 7.62
CA LEU A 13 -0.30 9.73 6.71
C LEU A 13 -1.32 10.84 7.00
N SER A 14 -1.86 11.43 5.94
CA SER A 14 -3.09 12.21 5.94
C SER A 14 -4.08 11.54 4.99
N GLU A 15 -5.23 12.17 4.73
CA GLU A 15 -6.31 11.57 3.93
C GLU A 15 -5.81 11.04 2.57
N GLU A 16 -5.11 11.87 1.80
CA GLU A 16 -4.65 11.53 0.44
C GLU A 16 -3.12 11.61 0.27
N HIS A 17 -2.38 11.87 1.34
CA HIS A 17 -0.93 12.04 1.28
C HIS A 17 -0.21 11.18 2.32
N GLY A 18 0.97 10.66 1.95
CA GLY A 18 1.88 10.00 2.87
C GLY A 18 3.25 10.66 2.86
N THR A 19 3.86 10.73 4.04
CA THR A 19 5.25 11.20 4.21
C THR A 19 6.16 9.99 4.36
N VAL A 20 7.23 9.96 3.57
CA VAL A 20 8.25 8.90 3.61
C VAL A 20 9.59 9.52 3.97
N THR A 21 10.22 9.01 5.02
CA THR A 21 11.61 9.31 5.36
C THR A 21 12.52 8.33 4.64
N LEU A 22 13.53 8.86 3.95
CA LEU A 22 14.55 8.09 3.24
C LEU A 22 15.87 8.15 4.00
N SER A 23 16.45 6.99 4.29
CA SER A 23 17.77 6.82 4.90
C SER A 23 18.63 5.87 4.07
N ASP A 24 19.91 5.71 4.45
CA ASP A 24 20.80 4.66 3.92
C ASP A 24 20.96 4.67 2.38
N GLY A 25 20.90 5.87 1.78
CA GLY A 25 21.01 6.04 0.33
C GLY A 25 19.73 5.72 -0.46
N ALA A 26 18.61 5.46 0.21
CA ALA A 26 17.31 5.29 -0.44
C ALA A 26 16.93 6.56 -1.21
N ALA A 27 16.44 6.36 -2.44
CA ALA A 27 15.99 7.44 -3.31
C ALA A 27 14.73 7.00 -4.06
N LEU A 28 13.85 7.96 -4.32
CA LEU A 28 12.65 7.79 -5.15
C LEU A 28 12.60 8.91 -6.17
N ARG A 29 12.03 8.64 -7.35
CA ARG A 29 11.81 9.67 -8.37
C ARG A 29 10.37 10.12 -8.40
N ILE A 30 10.14 11.35 -8.83
CA ILE A 30 8.79 11.86 -9.08
C ILE A 30 8.13 10.99 -10.16
N GLY A 31 6.90 10.55 -9.88
CA GLY A 31 6.13 9.63 -10.74
C GLY A 31 6.44 8.15 -10.54
N GLU A 32 7.42 7.82 -9.69
CA GLU A 32 7.73 6.43 -9.35
C GLU A 32 6.60 5.78 -8.54
N ARG A 33 6.14 4.61 -8.98
CA ARG A 33 5.15 3.82 -8.26
C ARG A 33 5.83 2.99 -7.19
N VAL A 34 5.32 3.06 -5.98
CA VAL A 34 5.83 2.32 -4.82
C VAL A 34 4.76 1.37 -4.29
N ARG A 35 5.18 0.35 -3.54
CA ARG A 35 4.28 -0.58 -2.85
C ARG A 35 4.36 -0.35 -1.35
N VAL A 36 3.26 0.12 -0.76
CA VAL A 36 3.17 0.34 0.70
C VAL A 36 2.66 -0.93 1.35
N VAL A 37 3.38 -1.43 2.37
CA VAL A 37 2.86 -2.51 3.23
C VAL A 37 2.06 -1.87 4.36
N PRO A 38 0.75 -2.16 4.50
CA PRO A 38 -0.06 -1.59 5.57
C PRO A 38 0.26 -2.24 6.92
N ASP A 39 0.19 -1.44 7.99
CA ASP A 39 0.42 -1.93 9.35
C ASP A 39 -0.71 -2.86 9.83
N HIS A 40 -1.95 -2.57 9.44
CA HIS A 40 -3.13 -3.38 9.78
C HIS A 40 -4.01 -3.61 8.54
N CYS A 41 -3.90 -4.80 7.96
CA CYS A 41 -4.58 -5.12 6.71
C CYS A 41 -6.11 -5.00 6.78
N CYS A 42 -6.74 -5.37 7.91
CA CYS A 42 -8.20 -5.42 7.97
C CYS A 42 -8.86 -4.05 7.76
N VAL A 43 -8.25 -2.97 8.27
CA VAL A 43 -8.80 -1.61 8.13
C VAL A 43 -8.68 -1.18 6.68
N VAL A 44 -7.53 -1.44 6.04
CA VAL A 44 -7.29 -1.09 4.64
C VAL A 44 -8.21 -1.85 3.71
N THR A 45 -8.36 -3.17 3.88
CA THR A 45 -9.27 -3.98 3.05
C THR A 45 -10.71 -3.47 3.12
N ASN A 46 -11.14 -2.91 4.26
CA ASN A 46 -12.48 -2.36 4.43
C ASN A 46 -12.71 -1.01 3.71
N LEU A 47 -11.64 -0.33 3.25
CA LEU A 47 -11.74 0.94 2.51
C LEU A 47 -12.03 0.74 1.03
N PHE A 48 -11.82 -0.46 0.48
CA PHE A 48 -11.92 -0.72 -0.96
C PHE A 48 -12.99 -1.76 -1.27
N ASP A 49 -13.75 -1.55 -2.36
CA ASP A 49 -14.76 -2.52 -2.83
C ASP A 49 -14.13 -3.78 -3.46
N GLN A 50 -12.88 -3.69 -3.93
CA GLN A 50 -12.18 -4.74 -4.66
C GLN A 50 -10.70 -4.79 -4.27
N VAL A 51 -10.09 -5.96 -4.49
CA VAL A 51 -8.64 -6.18 -4.38
C VAL A 51 -8.12 -6.84 -5.66
N HIS A 52 -6.87 -6.54 -6.02
CA HIS A 52 -6.22 -7.19 -7.15
C HIS A 52 -5.33 -8.34 -6.67
N LEU A 53 -5.60 -9.54 -7.16
CA LEU A 53 -4.70 -10.68 -7.03
C LEU A 53 -3.59 -10.54 -8.07
N ILE A 54 -2.33 -10.54 -7.63
CA ILE A 54 -1.19 -10.25 -8.50
C ILE A 54 -0.13 -11.35 -8.45
N ASN A 55 0.63 -11.49 -9.55
CA ASN A 55 1.92 -12.18 -9.59
C ASN A 55 2.98 -11.21 -10.14
N GLY A 56 3.87 -10.75 -9.26
CA GLY A 56 4.76 -9.63 -9.58
C GLY A 56 3.97 -8.37 -9.87
N ASP A 57 4.08 -7.85 -11.09
CA ASP A 57 3.35 -6.67 -11.56
C ASP A 57 2.15 -7.01 -12.46
N THR A 58 1.88 -8.31 -12.66
CA THR A 58 0.74 -8.78 -13.46
C THR A 58 -0.49 -8.98 -12.58
N VAL A 59 -1.61 -8.35 -12.93
CA VAL A 59 -2.91 -8.64 -12.31
C VAL A 59 -3.45 -9.93 -12.90
N LEU A 60 -3.66 -10.92 -12.04
CA LEU A 60 -4.27 -12.20 -12.40
C LEU A 60 -5.80 -12.10 -12.37
N GLU A 61 -6.34 -11.46 -11.32
CA GLU A 61 -7.77 -11.31 -11.10
C GLU A 61 -8.07 -10.08 -10.23
N THR A 62 -9.28 -9.54 -10.37
CA THR A 62 -9.83 -8.52 -9.46
C THR A 62 -11.01 -9.13 -8.71
N LEU A 63 -10.88 -9.24 -7.40
CA LEU A 63 -11.83 -9.91 -6.52
C LEU A 63 -12.63 -8.89 -5.71
N PRO A 64 -13.94 -9.09 -5.50
CA PRO A 64 -14.73 -8.23 -4.62
C PRO A 64 -14.37 -8.46 -3.15
N VAL A 65 -14.33 -7.38 -2.37
CA VAL A 65 -14.31 -7.46 -0.90
C VAL A 65 -15.74 -7.70 -0.43
N ALA A 66 -16.19 -8.96 -0.50
CA ALA A 66 -17.59 -9.34 -0.28
C ALA A 66 -18.16 -8.95 1.10
N ALA A 67 -17.29 -8.74 2.09
CA ALA A 67 -17.66 -8.36 3.46
C ALA A 67 -17.38 -6.89 3.80
N ARG A 68 -17.11 -6.01 2.81
CA ARG A 68 -16.84 -4.60 3.08
C ARG A 68 -17.98 -3.96 3.89
N GLY A 69 -17.63 -3.18 4.91
CA GLY A 69 -18.54 -2.53 5.83
C GLY A 69 -19.09 -3.45 6.93
N ARG A 70 -18.73 -4.74 6.96
CA ARG A 70 -19.18 -5.71 7.96
C ARG A 70 -18.14 -5.89 9.07
N MET A 71 -17.74 -4.78 9.67
CA MET A 71 -16.85 -4.73 10.83
C MET A 71 -17.72 -4.83 12.08
N GLY A 72 -17.95 -6.06 12.55
CA GLY A 72 -18.66 -6.35 13.80
C GLY A 72 -17.73 -6.48 15.00
#